data_AF-A0A961FB56-F1
#
_entry.id   AF-A0A961FB56-F1
#
_cell.length_a   1.000
_cell.length_b   1.000
_cell.length_c   1.000
_cell.angle_alpha   90.00
_cell.angle_beta   90.00
_cell.angle_gamma   90.00
#
_symmetry.space_group_name_H-M   'P 1'
#
loop_
_entity.id
_entity.type
_entity.pdbx_description
1 polymer ?
#
loop_
_entity_poly.entity_id
_entity_poly.type
_entity_poly.pdbx_seq_one_letter_code
_entity_poly.pdbx_strand_id
1 'polypeptide(L)'
;MAEYGSIYPKEQKCLPFWAKVAIWLAVLAACAAGIAYFFTQGMVDTAREQLDALKNGNFPRAYYEFTSRDFQASTTLDDFQNFIRSQPSLYANKSASFSDRTIQNDLGSLHGTLVADDQTITPIEYQFVKEGGRWKILTMRLVPTGMLASNGPISTRVPESLERPVEQFFSALRDEDVARAYFGSTSKAFQNTTSLKTFREFISQHPELTQYEKLQFGKQTVNPPKGTITLTVSSKNAPLTVECQLVKEDERWKIWNLKVEVPPPSQSVAVVDQDKEAIKQLIDSQLAHLRAGEISRAYYDETSGDFKDTTSLAAFKDYISQYPDLTEEKNFTTGEPEIRGDKATLKGYLGSDPEKGTKIAFQLSREKGLWRIWGFQVEPQPVANEMIPEFSAEELADLIQNQLDAIRSEDISKAYYVYTSSAFRKYTPLNKFEEFVQDHPIFQHNQMINFTNLAFKDGVGSFDGNLVGVDNQSVPVT
;
A
#
# COMPACT_ATOMS: atom_id res chain seq x y z
N MET A 1 -62.74 -60.73 -31.57
CA MET A 1 -62.38 -60.23 -30.24
C MET A 1 -60.94 -59.77 -30.31
N ALA A 2 -60.69 -58.46 -30.30
CA ALA A 2 -59.35 -57.89 -30.23
C ALA A 2 -59.40 -56.75 -29.21
N GLU A 3 -58.71 -56.95 -28.09
CA GLU A 3 -58.62 -56.00 -26.97
C GLU A 3 -57.78 -54.79 -27.37
N TYR A 4 -58.38 -53.60 -27.29
CA TYR A 4 -57.68 -52.32 -27.40
C TYR A 4 -56.96 -52.03 -26.07
N GLY A 5 -55.65 -52.24 -26.04
CA GLY A 5 -54.78 -51.80 -24.96
C GLY A 5 -54.62 -50.28 -24.97
N SER A 6 -55.23 -49.61 -23.99
CA SER A 6 -55.09 -48.17 -23.76
C SER A 6 -53.65 -47.80 -23.36
N ILE A 7 -52.95 -47.09 -24.24
CA ILE A 7 -51.66 -46.47 -23.94
C ILE A 7 -51.93 -45.10 -23.34
N TYR A 8 -52.06 -45.03 -22.01
CA TYR A 8 -52.06 -43.74 -21.31
C TYR A 8 -50.62 -43.20 -21.27
N PRO A 9 -50.35 -41.99 -21.77
CA PRO A 9 -49.03 -41.38 -21.62
C PRO A 9 -48.78 -41.07 -20.14
N LYS A 10 -47.68 -41.60 -19.58
CA LYS A 10 -47.20 -41.26 -18.24
C LYS A 10 -47.05 -39.74 -18.14
N GLU A 11 -47.84 -39.10 -17.27
CA GLU A 11 -47.67 -37.69 -16.93
C GLU A 11 -46.24 -37.44 -16.46
N GLN A 12 -45.45 -36.76 -17.30
CA GLN A 12 -44.16 -36.23 -16.89
C GLN A 12 -44.42 -35.04 -15.97
N LYS A 13 -44.31 -35.26 -14.66
CA LYS A 13 -44.32 -34.18 -13.67
C LYS A 13 -43.11 -33.29 -13.90
N CYS A 14 -43.30 -32.21 -14.64
CA CYS A 14 -42.33 -31.11 -14.72
C CYS A 14 -42.16 -30.51 -13.33
N LEU A 15 -40.92 -30.50 -12.82
CA LEU A 15 -40.59 -29.81 -11.58
C LEU A 15 -41.00 -28.33 -11.70
N PRO A 16 -41.63 -27.75 -10.67
CA PRO A 16 -42.02 -26.35 -10.68
C PRO A 16 -40.76 -25.46 -10.80
N PHE A 17 -40.92 -24.29 -11.41
CA PHE A 17 -39.81 -23.38 -11.72
C PHE A 17 -38.90 -23.07 -10.50
N TRP A 18 -39.49 -22.88 -9.32
CA TRP A 18 -38.74 -22.62 -8.08
C TRP A 18 -37.80 -23.78 -7.67
N ALA A 19 -38.17 -25.03 -7.95
CA ALA A 19 -37.34 -26.20 -7.62
C ALA A 19 -36.11 -26.27 -8.53
N LYS A 20 -36.23 -25.85 -9.80
CA LYS A 20 -35.09 -25.75 -10.73
C LYS A 20 -34.09 -24.69 -10.28
N VAL A 21 -34.58 -23.53 -9.79
CA VAL A 21 -33.73 -22.46 -9.23
C VAL A 21 -33.02 -22.93 -7.97
N ALA A 22 -33.72 -23.62 -7.05
CA ALA A 22 -33.11 -24.15 -5.84
C ALA A 22 -32.00 -25.17 -6.13
N ILE A 23 -32.20 -26.06 -7.11
CA ILE A 23 -31.16 -27.02 -7.54
C ILE A 23 -29.94 -26.29 -8.12
N TRP A 24 -30.15 -25.27 -8.95
CA TRP A 24 -29.06 -24.48 -9.52
C TRP A 24 -28.23 -23.76 -8.45
N LEU A 25 -28.89 -23.16 -7.46
CA LEU A 25 -28.22 -22.51 -6.32
C LEU A 25 -27.43 -23.52 -5.46
N ALA A 26 -27.99 -24.69 -5.21
CA ALA A 26 -27.30 -25.75 -4.47
C ALA A 26 -26.04 -26.24 -5.21
N VAL A 27 -26.11 -26.40 -6.53
CA VAL A 27 -24.94 -26.75 -7.36
C VAL A 27 -23.89 -25.64 -7.33
N LEU A 28 -24.29 -24.37 -7.46
CA LEU A 28 -23.37 -23.25 -7.42
C LEU A 28 -22.66 -23.12 -6.06
N ALA A 29 -23.39 -23.31 -4.95
CA ALA A 29 -22.82 -23.35 -3.62
C ALA A 29 -21.83 -24.51 -3.43
N ALA A 30 -22.16 -25.70 -3.95
CA ALA A 30 -21.26 -26.86 -3.92
C ALA A 30 -20.00 -26.64 -4.77
N CYS A 31 -20.12 -26.02 -5.95
CA CYS A 31 -18.98 -25.65 -6.78
C CYS A 31 -18.08 -24.61 -6.10
N ALA A 32 -18.65 -23.56 -5.50
CA ALA A 32 -17.90 -22.55 -4.75
C ALA A 32 -17.15 -23.17 -3.56
N ALA A 33 -17.79 -24.06 -2.81
CA ALA A 33 -17.15 -24.81 -1.72
C ALA A 33 -16.02 -25.72 -2.24
N GLY A 34 -16.22 -26.41 -3.37
CA GLY A 34 -15.21 -27.25 -4.00
C GLY A 34 -13.99 -26.46 -4.50
N ILE A 35 -14.22 -25.28 -5.09
CA ILE A 35 -13.15 -24.37 -5.55
C ILE A 35 -12.35 -23.85 -4.36
N ALA A 36 -13.03 -23.35 -3.31
CA ALA A 36 -12.36 -22.87 -2.10
C ALA A 36 -11.53 -23.98 -1.41
N TYR A 37 -12.03 -25.21 -1.41
CA TYR A 37 -11.31 -26.37 -0.90
C TYR A 37 -10.05 -26.68 -1.73
N PHE A 38 -10.15 -26.67 -3.07
CA PHE A 38 -9.02 -26.92 -3.97
C PHE A 38 -7.89 -25.89 -3.81
N PHE A 39 -8.22 -24.61 -3.66
CA PHE A 39 -7.20 -23.55 -3.50
C PHE A 39 -6.47 -23.59 -2.14
N THR A 40 -7.13 -24.12 -1.09
CA THR A 40 -6.58 -24.13 0.28
C THR A 40 -5.79 -25.40 0.62
N GLN A 41 -5.92 -26.49 -0.15
CA GLN A 41 -5.16 -27.73 0.07
C GLN A 41 -3.64 -27.51 -0.12
N GLY A 42 -3.24 -26.76 -1.14
CA GLY A 42 -1.83 -26.61 -1.48
C GLY A 42 -0.93 -26.03 -0.38
N MET A 43 -1.44 -25.13 0.49
CA MET A 43 -0.65 -24.62 1.62
C MET A 43 -0.39 -25.71 2.67
N VAL A 44 -1.40 -26.51 3.00
CA VAL A 44 -1.28 -27.57 3.99
C VAL A 44 -0.37 -28.68 3.47
N ASP A 45 -0.49 -29.02 2.20
CA ASP A 45 0.37 -30.03 1.58
C ASP A 45 1.83 -29.55 1.57
N THR A 46 2.08 -28.29 1.21
CA THR A 46 3.42 -27.67 1.29
C THR A 46 4.01 -27.74 2.70
N ALA A 47 3.21 -27.41 3.74
CA ALA A 47 3.66 -27.47 5.12
C ALA A 47 3.96 -28.91 5.58
N ARG A 48 3.12 -29.87 5.21
CA ARG A 48 3.30 -31.29 5.54
C ARG A 48 4.52 -31.87 4.85
N GLU A 49 4.68 -31.64 3.56
CA GLU A 49 5.81 -32.13 2.78
C GLU A 49 7.14 -31.53 3.27
N GLN A 50 7.14 -30.25 3.68
CA GLN A 50 8.30 -29.65 4.33
C GLN A 50 8.61 -30.36 5.67
N LEU A 51 7.61 -30.52 6.56
CA LEU A 51 7.80 -31.20 7.85
C LEU A 51 8.27 -32.64 7.65
N ASP A 52 7.77 -33.35 6.65
CA ASP A 52 8.22 -34.70 6.32
C ASP A 52 9.67 -34.71 5.80
N ALA A 53 10.07 -33.72 4.98
CA ALA A 53 11.47 -33.57 4.58
C ALA A 53 12.38 -33.30 5.79
N LEU A 54 11.93 -32.48 6.76
CA LEU A 54 12.65 -32.22 8.01
C LEU A 54 12.79 -33.47 8.88
N LYS A 55 11.71 -34.24 9.06
CA LYS A 55 11.73 -35.52 9.80
C LYS A 55 12.73 -36.52 9.22
N ASN A 56 12.83 -36.56 7.90
CA ASN A 56 13.75 -37.44 7.18
C ASN A 56 15.20 -36.89 7.11
N GLY A 57 15.50 -35.79 7.80
CA GLY A 57 16.83 -35.17 7.80
C GLY A 57 17.23 -34.53 6.47
N ASN A 58 16.29 -34.38 5.52
CA ASN A 58 16.54 -33.79 4.21
C ASN A 58 16.36 -32.27 4.24
N PHE A 59 17.24 -31.59 4.97
CA PHE A 59 17.21 -30.13 5.11
C PHE A 59 17.33 -29.37 3.78
N PRO A 60 18.19 -29.78 2.82
CA PRO A 60 18.26 -29.10 1.51
C PRO A 60 16.93 -29.12 0.77
N ARG A 61 16.23 -30.27 0.77
CA ARG A 61 14.90 -30.37 0.16
C ARG A 61 13.88 -29.49 0.89
N ALA A 62 13.84 -29.59 2.22
CA ALA A 62 12.96 -28.78 3.06
C ALA A 62 13.10 -27.26 2.78
N TYR A 63 14.33 -26.83 2.50
CA TYR A 63 14.67 -25.47 2.15
C TYR A 63 14.34 -25.13 0.68
N TYR A 64 15.02 -25.73 -0.29
CA TYR A 64 14.90 -25.31 -1.70
C TYR A 64 13.53 -25.59 -2.33
N GLU A 65 12.86 -26.69 -1.94
CA GLU A 65 11.59 -27.08 -2.56
C GLU A 65 10.37 -26.39 -1.94
N PHE A 66 10.41 -26.01 -0.67
CA PHE A 66 9.21 -25.52 0.02
C PHE A 66 9.29 -24.07 0.47
N THR A 67 10.45 -23.46 0.60
CA THR A 67 10.55 -22.03 0.96
C THR A 67 10.50 -21.13 -0.28
N SER A 68 10.10 -19.88 -0.09
CA SER A 68 10.04 -18.86 -1.14
C SER A 68 11.44 -18.36 -1.52
N ARG A 69 11.54 -17.67 -2.66
CA ARG A 69 12.79 -17.01 -3.07
C ARG A 69 13.23 -15.95 -2.07
N ASP A 70 12.29 -15.20 -1.52
CA ASP A 70 12.58 -14.17 -0.50
C ASP A 70 13.09 -14.79 0.81
N PHE A 71 12.55 -15.94 1.22
CA PHE A 71 13.08 -16.69 2.35
C PHE A 71 14.53 -17.14 2.06
N GLN A 72 14.78 -17.68 0.86
CA GLN A 72 16.11 -18.17 0.46
C GLN A 72 17.13 -17.04 0.31
N ALA A 73 16.70 -15.86 -0.12
CA ALA A 73 17.55 -14.68 -0.22
C ALA A 73 17.90 -14.08 1.14
N SER A 74 17.07 -14.28 2.17
CA SER A 74 17.23 -13.69 3.49
C SER A 74 17.81 -14.63 4.56
N THR A 75 17.67 -15.95 4.38
CA THR A 75 18.11 -16.98 5.32
C THR A 75 18.97 -17.99 4.58
N THR A 76 20.23 -18.18 4.96
CA THR A 76 21.08 -19.18 4.31
C THR A 76 20.64 -20.61 4.66
N LEU A 77 21.05 -21.61 3.87
CA LEU A 77 20.77 -23.02 4.18
C LEU A 77 21.34 -23.43 5.55
N ASP A 78 22.51 -22.92 5.93
CA ASP A 78 23.14 -23.23 7.21
C ASP A 78 22.37 -22.61 8.38
N ASP A 79 21.92 -21.35 8.25
CA ASP A 79 21.07 -20.70 9.25
C ASP A 79 19.74 -21.44 9.42
N PHE A 80 19.14 -21.86 8.30
CA PHE A 80 17.94 -22.68 8.31
C PHE A 80 18.17 -24.00 9.06
N GLN A 81 19.26 -24.71 8.77
CA GLN A 81 19.59 -25.95 9.48
C GLN A 81 19.81 -25.73 10.97
N ASN A 82 20.52 -24.66 11.35
CA ASN A 82 20.75 -24.31 12.75
C ASN A 82 19.44 -24.00 13.47
N PHE A 83 18.55 -23.25 12.82
CA PHE A 83 17.20 -23.00 13.32
C PHE A 83 16.43 -24.31 13.54
N ILE A 84 16.36 -25.20 12.56
CA ILE A 84 15.66 -26.48 12.70
C ILE A 84 16.25 -27.33 13.84
N ARG A 85 17.58 -27.46 13.91
CA ARG A 85 18.26 -28.23 14.96
C ARG A 85 18.01 -27.66 16.36
N SER A 86 17.83 -26.34 16.48
CA SER A 86 17.47 -25.69 17.75
C SER A 86 16.03 -25.96 18.19
N GLN A 87 15.18 -26.48 17.30
CA GLN A 87 13.75 -26.69 17.52
C GLN A 87 13.34 -28.15 17.24
N PRO A 88 13.56 -29.08 18.19
CA PRO A 88 13.25 -30.51 18.02
C PRO A 88 11.82 -30.80 17.55
N SER A 89 10.84 -29.97 17.93
CA SER A 89 9.45 -30.14 17.50
C SER A 89 9.26 -30.09 15.98
N LEU A 90 10.16 -29.45 15.21
CA LEU A 90 10.05 -29.38 13.75
C LEU A 90 10.43 -30.68 13.04
N TYR A 91 11.38 -31.44 13.58
CA TYR A 91 11.90 -32.66 12.94
C TYR A 91 11.63 -33.95 13.74
N ALA A 92 11.27 -33.84 15.02
CA ALA A 92 10.90 -34.95 15.90
C ALA A 92 9.42 -34.86 16.36
N ASN A 93 8.54 -34.36 15.48
CA ASN A 93 7.10 -34.43 15.72
C ASN A 93 6.50 -35.76 15.25
N LYS A 94 5.60 -36.30 16.07
CA LYS A 94 4.75 -37.44 15.77
C LYS A 94 3.64 -37.08 14.78
N SER A 95 3.01 -35.91 14.97
CA SER A 95 1.93 -35.44 14.10
C SER A 95 1.87 -33.92 14.01
N ALA A 96 1.21 -33.43 12.95
CA ALA A 96 0.92 -32.02 12.73
C ALA A 96 -0.57 -31.83 12.40
N SER A 97 -1.22 -30.85 13.03
CA SER A 97 -2.61 -30.48 12.78
C SER A 97 -2.69 -29.00 12.43
N PHE A 98 -3.53 -28.62 11.47
CA PHE A 98 -3.68 -27.23 11.02
C PHE A 98 -5.15 -26.82 11.08
N SER A 99 -5.47 -25.91 12.00
CA SER A 99 -6.84 -25.48 12.32
C SER A 99 -7.30 -24.28 11.51
N ASP A 100 -6.41 -23.31 11.29
CA ASP A 100 -6.80 -22.00 10.75
C ASP A 100 -6.01 -21.65 9.50
N ARG A 101 -6.75 -21.20 8.47
CA ARG A 101 -6.21 -20.86 7.16
C ARG A 101 -6.82 -19.56 6.69
N THR A 102 -5.99 -18.69 6.13
CA THR A 102 -6.45 -17.45 5.51
C THR A 102 -5.69 -17.26 4.21
N ILE A 103 -6.39 -16.85 3.14
CA ILE A 103 -5.80 -16.51 1.85
C ILE A 103 -6.25 -15.10 1.51
N GLN A 104 -5.30 -14.25 1.13
CA GLN A 104 -5.56 -12.91 0.62
C GLN A 104 -4.66 -12.68 -0.59
N ASN A 105 -5.25 -12.74 -1.79
CA ASN A 105 -4.52 -12.74 -3.06
C ASN A 105 -3.50 -13.89 -3.13
N ASP A 106 -2.24 -13.60 -3.44
CA ASP A 106 -1.14 -14.55 -3.49
C ASP A 106 -0.44 -14.76 -2.15
N LEU A 107 -1.02 -14.27 -1.04
CA LEU A 107 -0.53 -14.49 0.32
C LEU A 107 -1.45 -15.42 1.09
N GLY A 108 -0.86 -16.25 1.94
CA GLY A 108 -1.61 -17.16 2.80
C GLY A 108 -1.01 -17.27 4.20
N SER A 109 -1.84 -17.61 5.17
CA SER A 109 -1.40 -17.94 6.54
C SER A 109 -2.01 -19.25 6.99
N LEU A 110 -1.22 -20.05 7.70
CA LEU A 110 -1.61 -21.34 8.25
C LEU A 110 -1.19 -21.42 9.71
N HIS A 111 -2.13 -21.72 10.60
CA HIS A 111 -1.87 -21.96 12.02
C HIS A 111 -2.14 -23.42 12.34
N GLY A 112 -1.31 -23.97 13.22
CA GLY A 112 -1.42 -25.36 13.60
C GLY A 112 -0.68 -25.70 14.87
N THR A 113 -0.61 -26.98 15.15
CA THR A 113 0.08 -27.56 16.30
C THR A 113 0.89 -28.77 15.86
N LEU A 114 2.08 -28.90 16.42
CA LEU A 114 2.95 -30.06 16.31
C LEU A 114 2.89 -30.84 17.62
N VAL A 115 2.72 -32.15 17.53
CA VAL A 115 2.74 -33.05 18.71
C VAL A 115 4.04 -33.84 18.64
N ALA A 116 4.91 -33.67 19.63
CA ALA A 116 6.15 -34.43 19.78
C ALA A 116 5.90 -35.83 20.37
N ASP A 117 6.92 -36.69 20.37
CA ASP A 117 6.83 -38.07 20.89
C ASP A 117 6.49 -38.12 22.40
N ASP A 118 6.92 -37.12 23.15
CA ASP A 118 6.61 -36.92 24.57
C ASP A 118 5.21 -36.32 24.81
N GLN A 119 4.40 -36.17 23.75
CA GLN A 119 3.09 -35.51 23.73
C GLN A 119 3.12 -33.99 23.95
N THR A 120 4.31 -33.36 23.93
CA THR A 120 4.42 -31.91 23.98
C THR A 120 3.77 -31.28 22.74
N ILE A 121 2.81 -30.38 22.98
CA ILE A 121 2.11 -29.64 21.92
C ILE A 121 2.83 -28.30 21.71
N THR A 122 3.37 -28.11 20.51
CA THR A 122 4.01 -26.88 20.08
C THR A 122 3.18 -26.20 19.00
N PRO A 123 2.59 -25.02 19.25
CA PRO A 123 1.89 -24.29 18.21
C PRO A 123 2.87 -23.76 17.16
N ILE A 124 2.46 -23.79 15.90
CA ILE A 124 3.26 -23.38 14.75
C ILE A 124 2.43 -22.48 13.83
N GLU A 125 3.12 -21.49 13.26
CA GLU A 125 2.54 -20.57 12.30
C GLU A 125 3.42 -20.53 11.04
N TYR A 126 2.76 -20.56 9.89
CA TYR A 126 3.37 -20.38 8.59
C TYR A 126 2.73 -19.21 7.86
N GLN A 127 3.54 -18.49 7.09
CA GLN A 127 3.06 -17.61 6.04
C GLN A 127 3.54 -18.14 4.69
N PHE A 128 2.71 -17.98 3.68
CA PHE A 128 2.95 -18.45 2.33
C PHE A 128 2.83 -17.31 1.33
N VAL A 129 3.55 -17.47 0.23
CA VAL A 129 3.40 -16.70 -0.99
C VAL A 129 3.25 -17.65 -2.17
N LYS A 130 2.49 -17.28 -3.20
CA LYS A 130 2.32 -18.07 -4.41
C LYS A 130 3.41 -17.72 -5.43
N GLU A 131 4.25 -18.70 -5.78
CA GLU A 131 5.31 -18.55 -6.79
C GLU A 131 5.12 -19.59 -7.90
N GLY A 132 4.97 -19.14 -9.15
CA GLY A 132 4.79 -20.04 -10.29
C GLY A 132 3.60 -20.99 -10.12
N GLY A 133 2.50 -20.48 -9.54
CA GLY A 133 1.27 -21.25 -9.29
C GLY A 133 1.32 -22.19 -8.08
N ARG A 134 2.45 -22.29 -7.36
CA ARG A 134 2.61 -23.15 -6.18
C ARG A 134 2.79 -22.33 -4.91
N TRP A 135 2.31 -22.84 -3.79
CA TRP A 135 2.55 -22.21 -2.49
C TRP A 135 3.99 -22.47 -2.03
N LYS A 136 4.60 -21.43 -1.47
CA LYS A 136 5.95 -21.46 -0.90
C LYS A 136 5.94 -20.79 0.46
N ILE A 137 6.67 -21.35 1.41
CA ILE A 137 6.79 -20.85 2.78
C ILE A 137 7.62 -19.56 2.75
N LEU A 138 6.95 -18.45 3.05
CA LEU A 138 7.54 -17.14 3.18
C LEU A 138 8.17 -16.95 4.56
N THR A 139 7.51 -17.42 5.62
CA THR A 139 8.04 -17.45 6.99
C THR A 139 7.46 -18.63 7.77
N MET A 140 8.18 -19.10 8.79
CA MET A 140 7.68 -20.09 9.74
C MET A 140 8.18 -19.78 11.15
N ARG A 141 7.34 -19.97 12.17
CA ARG A 141 7.72 -19.76 13.57
C ARG A 141 6.97 -20.68 14.52
N LEU A 142 7.63 -21.06 15.61
CA LEU A 142 7.00 -21.71 16.76
C LEU A 142 6.48 -20.65 17.73
N VAL A 143 5.27 -20.84 18.24
CA VAL A 143 4.69 -19.96 19.25
C VAL A 143 5.01 -20.53 20.63
N PRO A 144 5.63 -19.76 21.54
CA PRO A 144 5.94 -20.25 22.88
C PRO A 144 4.66 -20.69 23.62
N THR A 145 4.62 -21.95 24.07
CA THR A 145 3.45 -22.57 24.73
C THR A 145 2.98 -21.82 25.98
N GLY A 146 3.83 -20.99 26.58
CA GLY A 146 3.50 -20.13 27.73
C GLY A 146 2.52 -18.99 27.46
N MET A 147 2.16 -18.69 26.19
CA MET A 147 1.21 -17.62 25.85
C MET A 147 -0.24 -18.08 25.64
N LEU A 148 -0.50 -19.38 25.57
CA LEU A 148 -1.85 -19.92 25.29
C LEU A 148 -2.68 -20.22 26.55
N ALA A 149 -2.17 -19.94 27.75
CA ALA A 149 -2.83 -20.22 29.03
C ALA A 149 -3.76 -19.10 29.54
N SER A 150 -4.06 -18.06 28.73
CA SER A 150 -4.89 -16.92 29.16
C SER A 150 -6.29 -16.90 28.52
N ASN A 151 -7.04 -18.00 28.67
CA ASN A 151 -8.50 -17.98 28.48
C ASN A 151 -9.19 -18.07 29.84
N GLY A 152 -9.19 -16.96 30.58
CA GLY A 152 -9.99 -16.72 31.77
C GLY A 152 -10.81 -15.43 31.63
N PRO A 153 -11.95 -15.29 32.33
CA PRO A 153 -12.87 -14.18 32.12
C PRO A 153 -12.27 -12.85 32.59
N ILE A 154 -12.23 -11.91 31.63
CA ILE A 154 -12.06 -10.45 31.69
C ILE A 154 -11.87 -9.92 33.12
N SER A 155 -10.61 -9.66 33.48
CA SER A 155 -10.26 -8.82 34.64
C SER A 155 -9.65 -7.52 34.13
N THR A 156 -10.30 -6.41 34.48
CA THR A 156 -9.83 -5.01 34.51
C THR A 156 -8.64 -4.66 33.60
N ARG A 157 -8.97 -4.04 32.45
CA ARG A 157 -8.04 -3.49 31.44
C ARG A 157 -7.00 -2.57 32.08
N VAL A 158 -5.82 -3.11 32.37
CA VAL A 158 -4.59 -2.31 32.41
C VAL A 158 -4.38 -1.81 30.97
N PRO A 159 -4.13 -0.51 30.74
CA PRO A 159 -3.79 0.00 29.41
C PRO A 159 -2.61 -0.81 28.86
N GLU A 160 -2.78 -1.39 27.68
CA GLU A 160 -1.75 -2.20 27.04
C GLU A 160 -0.56 -1.29 26.69
N SER A 161 0.55 -1.45 27.41
CA SER A 161 1.74 -0.59 27.24
C SER A 161 2.47 -0.91 25.94
N LEU A 162 2.85 0.14 25.20
CA LEU A 162 3.63 0.04 23.96
C LEU A 162 5.14 -0.13 24.22
N GLU A 163 5.59 0.06 25.46
CA GLU A 163 7.02 0.11 25.82
C GLU A 163 7.71 -1.23 25.56
N ARG A 164 7.10 -2.34 25.99
CA ARG A 164 7.70 -3.68 25.90
C ARG A 164 7.99 -4.13 24.45
N PRO A 165 7.05 -4.02 23.49
CA PRO A 165 7.34 -4.31 22.09
C PRO A 165 8.49 -3.46 21.50
N VAL A 166 8.55 -2.18 21.87
CA VAL A 166 9.61 -1.27 21.40
C VAL A 166 10.95 -1.61 22.06
N GLU A 167 10.96 -1.94 23.34
CA GLU A 167 12.17 -2.39 24.04
C GLU A 167 12.73 -3.68 23.42
N GLN A 168 11.86 -4.63 23.04
CA GLN A 168 12.28 -5.85 22.34
C GLN A 168 12.93 -5.55 20.98
N PHE A 169 12.36 -4.61 20.22
CA PHE A 169 12.93 -4.16 18.96
C PHE A 169 14.34 -3.57 19.15
N PHE A 170 14.48 -2.60 20.06
CA PHE A 170 15.76 -1.95 20.32
C PHE A 170 16.80 -2.89 20.93
N SER A 171 16.39 -3.83 21.80
CA SER A 171 17.30 -4.84 22.32
C SER A 171 17.85 -5.72 21.19
N ALA A 172 17.03 -6.11 20.22
CA ALA A 172 17.49 -6.89 19.06
C ALA A 172 18.49 -6.10 18.20
N LEU A 173 18.28 -4.78 18.03
CA LEU A 173 19.23 -3.90 17.36
C LEU A 173 20.56 -3.77 18.13
N ARG A 174 20.51 -3.64 19.45
CA ARG A 174 21.71 -3.57 20.32
C ARG A 174 22.52 -4.86 20.30
N ASP A 175 21.86 -6.00 20.16
CA ASP A 175 22.51 -7.31 20.02
C ASP A 175 23.05 -7.55 18.59
N GLU A 176 23.06 -6.52 17.73
CA GLU A 176 23.45 -6.54 16.31
C GLU A 176 22.60 -7.52 15.45
N ASP A 177 21.48 -8.00 15.98
CA ASP A 177 20.56 -8.93 15.32
C ASP A 177 19.44 -8.18 14.60
N VAL A 178 19.84 -7.49 13.53
CA VAL A 178 18.94 -6.67 12.70
C VAL A 178 17.82 -7.51 12.09
N ALA A 179 18.08 -8.78 11.79
CA ALA A 179 17.07 -9.69 11.23
C ALA A 179 15.96 -9.99 12.26
N ARG A 180 16.32 -10.28 13.51
CA ARG A 180 15.34 -10.48 14.58
C ARG A 180 14.55 -9.21 14.88
N ALA A 181 15.19 -8.05 14.91
CA ALA A 181 14.50 -6.77 15.08
C ALA A 181 13.46 -6.55 13.95
N TYR A 182 13.87 -6.82 12.71
CA TYR A 182 13.00 -6.69 11.54
C TYR A 182 11.84 -7.69 11.57
N PHE A 183 12.10 -9.00 11.51
CA PHE A 183 11.03 -10.00 11.39
C PHE A 183 10.21 -10.19 12.68
N GLY A 184 10.84 -9.99 13.84
CA GLY A 184 10.21 -10.24 15.14
C GLY A 184 9.36 -9.10 15.67
N SER A 185 9.70 -7.85 15.32
CA SER A 185 9.10 -6.67 15.95
C SER A 185 8.46 -5.67 14.98
N THR A 186 8.63 -5.84 13.66
CA THR A 186 7.95 -4.99 12.66
C THR A 186 6.69 -5.66 12.10
N SER A 187 5.74 -4.85 11.65
CA SER A 187 4.45 -5.29 11.09
C SER A 187 4.62 -5.90 9.70
N LYS A 188 3.65 -6.70 9.23
CA LYS A 188 3.69 -7.25 7.87
C LYS A 188 3.67 -6.12 6.83
N ALA A 189 2.91 -5.06 7.10
CA ALA A 189 2.86 -3.88 6.24
C ALA A 189 4.24 -3.18 6.14
N PHE A 190 4.98 -3.07 7.24
CA PHE A 190 6.35 -2.55 7.22
C PHE A 190 7.26 -3.43 6.36
N GLN A 191 7.21 -4.75 6.56
CA GLN A 191 8.06 -5.71 5.85
C GLN A 191 7.77 -5.72 4.34
N ASN A 192 6.51 -5.57 3.94
CA ASN A 192 6.11 -5.50 2.53
C ASN A 192 6.58 -4.23 1.81
N THR A 193 6.79 -3.14 2.55
CA THR A 193 7.14 -1.82 1.99
C THR A 193 8.63 -1.51 2.09
N THR A 194 9.30 -2.04 3.12
CA THR A 194 10.72 -1.80 3.39
C THR A 194 11.44 -3.13 3.43
N SER A 195 12.26 -3.44 2.42
CA SER A 195 13.05 -4.67 2.40
C SER A 195 14.04 -4.75 3.57
N LEU A 196 14.41 -5.96 4.00
CA LEU A 196 15.44 -6.15 5.04
C LEU A 196 16.77 -5.46 4.67
N LYS A 197 17.14 -5.43 3.38
CA LYS A 197 18.35 -4.74 2.91
C LYS A 197 18.25 -3.24 3.16
N THR A 198 17.16 -2.60 2.73
CA THR A 198 16.88 -1.18 2.98
C THR A 198 16.85 -0.87 4.47
N PHE A 199 16.26 -1.77 5.27
CA PHE A 199 16.24 -1.62 6.72
C PHE A 199 17.65 -1.70 7.33
N ARG A 200 18.52 -2.63 6.90
CA ARG A 200 19.93 -2.68 7.33
C ARG A 200 20.70 -1.41 6.97
N GLU A 201 20.50 -0.90 5.76
CA GLU A 201 21.10 0.37 5.32
C GLU A 201 20.66 1.52 6.21
N PHE A 202 19.36 1.62 6.51
CA PHE A 202 18.82 2.60 7.44
C PHE A 202 19.44 2.49 8.84
N ILE A 203 19.53 1.28 9.41
CA ILE A 203 20.16 1.09 10.73
C ILE A 203 21.65 1.46 10.70
N SER A 204 22.36 1.19 9.60
CA SER A 204 23.79 1.57 9.45
C SER A 204 24.01 3.09 9.41
N GLN A 205 23.02 3.85 8.95
CA GLN A 205 23.04 5.32 8.93
C GLN A 205 22.73 5.93 10.30
N HIS A 206 22.23 5.13 11.25
CA HIS A 206 21.83 5.56 12.59
C HIS A 206 22.47 4.66 13.67
N PRO A 207 23.81 4.70 13.82
CA PRO A 207 24.52 3.87 14.80
C PRO A 207 24.02 4.06 16.23
N GLU A 208 23.42 5.20 16.56
CA GLU A 208 22.78 5.49 17.85
C GLU A 208 21.67 4.50 18.20
N LEU A 209 20.99 3.90 17.20
CA LEU A 209 19.95 2.90 17.43
C LEU A 209 20.50 1.54 17.89
N THR A 210 21.79 1.27 17.65
CA THR A 210 22.47 0.02 18.02
C THR A 210 23.41 0.22 19.21
N GLN A 211 23.99 1.41 19.36
CA GLN A 211 25.00 1.75 20.37
C GLN A 211 24.44 2.62 21.52
N TYR A 212 23.15 2.49 21.82
CA TYR A 212 22.53 3.29 22.88
C TYR A 212 22.89 2.77 24.28
N GLU A 213 23.03 3.71 25.22
CA GLU A 213 23.23 3.43 26.64
C GLU A 213 21.90 3.32 27.39
N LYS A 214 20.91 4.13 27.00
CA LYS A 214 19.61 4.20 27.68
C LYS A 214 18.48 4.56 26.73
N LEU A 215 17.32 3.92 26.91
CA LEU A 215 16.04 4.31 26.32
C LEU A 215 15.22 5.07 27.36
N GLN A 216 14.63 6.19 26.97
CA GLN A 216 13.68 6.94 27.79
C GLN A 216 12.36 7.06 27.06
N PHE A 217 11.34 6.35 27.53
CA PHE A 217 10.01 6.39 26.92
C PHE A 217 9.29 7.69 27.27
N GLY A 218 8.72 8.32 26.25
CA GLY A 218 8.01 9.59 26.31
C GLY A 218 6.50 9.39 26.24
N LYS A 219 5.84 10.28 25.48
CA LYS A 219 4.38 10.26 25.33
C LYS A 219 3.96 9.02 24.55
N GLN A 220 2.98 8.30 25.08
CA GLN A 220 2.29 7.23 24.37
C GLN A 220 0.83 7.59 24.10
N THR A 221 0.30 7.10 22.98
CA THR A 221 -1.12 7.21 22.61
C THR A 221 -1.57 5.87 22.07
N VAL A 222 -2.58 5.27 22.68
CA VAL A 222 -3.09 3.94 22.30
C VAL A 222 -4.53 4.11 21.83
N ASN A 223 -4.76 3.89 20.54
CA ASN A 223 -6.08 3.87 19.91
C ASN A 223 -6.18 2.62 19.03
N PRO A 224 -6.47 1.44 19.62
CA PRO A 224 -6.42 0.17 18.91
C PRO A 224 -7.24 0.20 17.61
N PRO A 225 -6.69 -0.38 16.52
CA PRO A 225 -5.51 -1.23 16.48
C PRO A 225 -4.19 -0.45 16.35
N LYS A 226 -4.15 0.88 16.53
CA LYS A 226 -2.95 1.70 16.36
C LYS A 226 -2.42 2.27 17.67
N GLY A 227 -1.11 2.49 17.72
CA GLY A 227 -0.44 3.09 18.86
C GLY A 227 0.73 3.94 18.40
N THR A 228 1.07 4.97 19.15
CA THR A 228 2.27 5.77 18.92
C THR A 228 3.00 5.92 20.25
N ILE A 229 4.32 5.78 20.24
CA ILE A 229 5.18 6.05 21.38
C ILE A 229 6.43 6.79 20.92
N THR A 230 6.77 7.86 21.61
CA THR A 230 8.05 8.55 21.43
C THR A 230 9.06 8.05 22.44
N LEU A 231 10.34 8.00 22.07
CA LEU A 231 11.42 7.69 22.99
C LEU A 231 12.68 8.50 22.67
N THR A 232 13.46 8.82 23.70
CA THR A 232 14.80 9.36 23.55
C THR A 232 15.82 8.24 23.70
N VAL A 233 16.62 8.02 22.67
CA VAL A 233 17.70 7.05 22.58
C VAL A 233 19.00 7.79 22.94
N SER A 234 19.51 7.59 24.15
CA SER A 234 20.75 8.23 24.61
C SER A 234 21.95 7.40 24.15
N SER A 235 22.87 8.00 23.41
CA SER A 235 24.12 7.39 22.96
C SER A 235 25.32 8.29 23.28
N LYS A 236 26.54 7.79 23.07
CA LYS A 236 27.78 8.56 23.27
C LYS A 236 27.93 9.76 22.32
N ASN A 237 27.34 9.67 21.12
CA ASN A 237 27.52 10.69 20.09
C ASN A 237 26.53 11.84 20.27
N ALA A 238 25.25 11.51 20.40
CA ALA A 238 24.17 12.44 20.68
C ALA A 238 22.90 11.68 21.11
N PRO A 239 22.00 12.30 21.90
CA PRO A 239 20.66 11.78 22.08
C PRO A 239 19.87 11.90 20.77
N LEU A 240 19.08 10.88 20.46
CA LEU A 240 18.23 10.80 19.29
C LEU A 240 16.77 10.66 19.73
N THR A 241 15.84 11.40 19.14
CA THR A 241 14.41 11.19 19.38
C THR A 241 13.87 10.23 18.33
N VAL A 242 13.15 9.21 18.76
CA VAL A 242 12.52 8.23 17.87
C VAL A 242 11.03 8.21 18.12
N GLU A 243 10.23 8.29 17.08
CA GLU A 243 8.79 8.03 17.12
C GLU A 243 8.52 6.66 16.49
N CYS A 244 7.94 5.76 17.27
CA CYS A 244 7.47 4.47 16.82
C CYS A 244 5.94 4.52 16.65
N GLN A 245 5.45 4.21 15.45
CA GLN A 245 4.04 3.94 15.22
C GLN A 245 3.85 2.43 15.16
N LEU A 246 2.90 1.92 15.94
CA LEU A 246 2.63 0.51 16.10
C LEU A 246 1.22 0.17 15.62
N VAL A 247 1.07 -1.06 15.16
CA VAL A 247 -0.22 -1.68 14.83
C VAL A 247 -0.34 -3.00 15.58
N LYS A 248 -1.53 -3.31 16.07
CA LYS A 248 -1.84 -4.57 16.74
C LYS A 248 -2.14 -5.63 15.68
N GLU A 249 -1.25 -6.60 15.54
CA GLU A 249 -1.36 -7.79 14.67
C GLU A 249 -1.30 -9.04 15.54
N ASP A 250 -2.25 -9.96 15.37
CA ASP A 250 -2.28 -11.23 16.10
C ASP A 250 -2.19 -11.04 17.63
N GLU A 251 -2.97 -10.08 18.15
CA GLU A 251 -2.94 -9.64 19.55
C GLU A 251 -1.59 -9.10 20.06
N ARG A 252 -0.66 -8.73 19.18
CA ARG A 252 0.64 -8.14 19.54
C ARG A 252 0.87 -6.83 18.83
N TRP A 253 1.40 -5.85 19.56
CA TRP A 253 1.89 -4.61 18.98
C TRP A 253 3.17 -4.84 18.19
N LYS A 254 3.18 -4.40 16.92
CA LYS A 254 4.35 -4.43 16.06
C LYS A 254 4.59 -3.05 15.44
N ILE A 255 5.85 -2.71 15.21
CA ILE A 255 6.26 -1.44 14.63
C ILE A 255 5.83 -1.41 13.16
N TRP A 256 4.92 -0.51 12.84
CA TRP A 256 4.48 -0.23 11.47
C TRP A 256 5.27 0.91 10.83
N ASN A 257 5.77 1.86 11.61
CA ASN A 257 6.59 2.94 11.12
C ASN A 257 7.59 3.39 12.19
N LEU A 258 8.77 3.81 11.75
CA LEU A 258 9.86 4.28 12.59
C LEU A 258 10.36 5.61 12.04
N LYS A 259 10.25 6.67 12.82
CA LYS A 259 10.74 8.00 12.45
C LYS A 259 11.84 8.41 13.41
N VAL A 260 13.02 8.67 12.85
CA VAL A 260 14.19 9.14 13.60
C VAL A 260 14.30 10.65 13.43
N GLU A 261 14.30 11.37 14.55
CA GLU A 261 14.52 12.80 14.61
C GLU A 261 15.88 13.06 15.26
N VAL A 262 16.86 13.42 14.43
CA VAL A 262 18.12 13.98 14.91
C VAL A 262 17.79 15.36 15.44
N PRO A 263 18.02 15.66 16.74
CA PRO A 263 17.88 17.03 17.22
C PRO A 263 18.76 17.90 16.34
N PRO A 264 18.28 19.07 15.89
CA PRO A 264 19.08 19.95 15.06
C PRO A 264 20.42 20.13 15.77
N PRO A 265 21.57 19.95 15.07
CA PRO A 265 22.86 20.31 15.65
C PRO A 265 22.67 21.70 16.24
N SER A 266 23.23 21.96 17.43
CA SER A 266 23.14 23.26 18.09
C SER A 266 23.80 24.32 17.21
N GLN A 267 23.13 24.69 16.12
CA GLN A 267 23.48 25.74 15.21
C GLN A 267 23.15 27.02 15.96
N SER A 268 24.11 27.92 16.02
CA SER A 268 23.88 29.25 16.55
C SER A 268 22.64 29.83 15.88
N VAL A 269 21.72 30.41 16.67
CA VAL A 269 20.45 31.00 16.22
C VAL A 269 20.61 31.85 14.94
N ALA A 270 21.73 32.57 14.83
CA ALA A 270 22.05 33.40 13.66
C ALA A 270 22.16 32.64 12.31
N VAL A 271 22.63 31.40 12.29
CA VAL A 271 22.76 30.60 11.06
C VAL A 271 21.40 30.10 10.59
N VAL A 272 20.53 29.73 11.54
CA VAL A 272 19.17 29.26 11.24
C VAL A 272 18.34 30.38 10.62
N ASP A 273 18.47 31.61 11.12
CA ASP A 273 17.75 32.76 10.56
C ASP A 273 18.19 33.09 9.13
N GLN A 274 19.50 32.98 8.84
CA GLN A 274 20.02 33.19 7.49
C GLN A 274 19.50 32.12 6.50
N ASP A 275 19.46 30.86 6.91
CA ASP A 275 18.96 29.78 6.07
C ASP A 275 17.45 29.92 5.80
N LYS A 276 16.67 30.33 6.80
CA LYS A 276 15.23 30.57 6.63
C LYS A 276 14.95 31.64 5.58
N GLU A 277 15.70 32.73 5.65
CA GLU A 277 15.56 33.83 4.70
C GLU A 277 16.00 33.40 3.29
N ALA A 278 17.11 32.67 3.18
CA ALA A 278 17.57 32.13 1.89
C ALA A 278 16.55 31.18 1.24
N ILE A 279 15.87 30.34 2.03
CA ILE A 279 14.81 29.44 1.55
C ILE A 279 13.60 30.24 1.03
N LYS A 280 13.16 31.28 1.75
CA LYS A 280 12.04 32.12 1.33
C LYS A 280 12.36 32.84 0.02
N GLN A 281 13.54 33.43 -0.09
CA GLN A 281 14.01 34.11 -1.31
C GLN A 281 14.08 33.18 -2.52
N LEU A 282 14.56 31.95 -2.33
CA LEU A 282 14.61 30.94 -3.38
C LEU A 282 13.21 30.61 -3.93
N ILE A 283 12.23 30.42 -3.05
CA ILE A 283 10.86 30.08 -3.45
C ILE A 283 10.17 31.28 -4.10
N ASP A 284 10.37 32.48 -3.57
CA ASP A 284 9.86 33.71 -4.20
C ASP A 284 10.43 33.91 -5.61
N SER A 285 11.74 33.64 -5.80
CA SER A 285 12.40 33.68 -7.11
C SER A 285 11.78 32.68 -8.08
N GLN A 286 11.58 31.42 -7.65
CA GLN A 286 10.96 30.41 -8.50
C GLN A 286 9.54 30.80 -8.93
N LEU A 287 8.70 31.23 -7.99
CA LEU A 287 7.33 31.64 -8.28
C LEU A 287 7.30 32.89 -9.17
N ALA A 288 8.25 33.82 -9.01
CA ALA A 288 8.38 34.97 -9.90
C ALA A 288 8.71 34.56 -11.35
N HIS A 289 9.64 33.62 -11.55
CA HIS A 289 9.93 33.08 -12.88
C HIS A 289 8.72 32.36 -13.50
N LEU A 290 7.97 31.58 -12.71
CA LEU A 290 6.74 30.93 -13.19
C LEU A 290 5.69 31.94 -13.64
N ARG A 291 5.43 32.98 -12.84
CA ARG A 291 4.49 34.07 -13.17
C ARG A 291 4.90 34.88 -14.39
N ALA A 292 6.21 35.02 -14.63
CA ALA A 292 6.74 35.68 -15.81
C ALA A 292 6.68 34.81 -17.07
N GLY A 293 6.21 33.56 -16.98
CA GLY A 293 6.26 32.59 -18.08
C GLY A 293 7.66 32.05 -18.37
N GLU A 294 8.65 32.37 -17.53
CA GLU A 294 10.04 31.93 -17.65
C GLU A 294 10.23 30.52 -17.06
N ILE A 295 9.37 29.57 -17.44
CA ILE A 295 9.32 28.22 -16.83
C ILE A 295 10.68 27.50 -16.90
N SER A 296 11.45 27.71 -17.97
CA SER A 296 12.78 27.11 -18.11
C SER A 296 13.77 27.64 -17.07
N ARG A 297 13.70 28.92 -16.68
CA ARG A 297 14.54 29.49 -15.62
C ARG A 297 14.13 28.98 -14.25
N ALA A 298 12.83 29.01 -13.95
CA ALA A 298 12.27 28.40 -12.73
C ALA A 298 12.74 26.95 -12.54
N TYR A 299 12.89 26.21 -13.64
CA TYR A 299 13.45 24.87 -13.65
C TYR A 299 14.97 24.86 -13.47
N TYR A 300 15.76 25.44 -14.38
CA TYR A 300 17.22 25.26 -14.37
C TYR A 300 17.91 25.97 -13.19
N ASP A 301 17.41 27.14 -12.81
CA ASP A 301 18.08 28.03 -11.87
C ASP A 301 17.71 27.71 -10.43
N GLU A 302 16.47 27.26 -10.16
CA GLU A 302 15.96 27.11 -8.80
C GLU A 302 15.84 25.66 -8.31
N THR A 303 15.78 24.70 -9.23
CA THR A 303 15.67 23.27 -8.87
C THR A 303 17.03 22.59 -8.68
N SER A 304 17.03 21.57 -7.85
CA SER A 304 18.21 20.77 -7.49
C SER A 304 18.68 19.89 -8.66
N GLY A 305 19.94 19.45 -8.63
CA GLY A 305 20.47 18.47 -9.58
C GLY A 305 19.63 17.18 -9.59
N ASP A 306 19.38 16.62 -8.40
CA ASP A 306 18.56 15.41 -8.24
C ASP A 306 17.15 15.54 -8.85
N PHE A 307 16.51 16.70 -8.72
CA PHE A 307 15.22 16.96 -9.35
C PHE A 307 15.32 16.90 -10.88
N LYS A 308 16.35 17.55 -11.44
CA LYS A 308 16.58 17.59 -12.90
C LYS A 308 16.97 16.22 -13.48
N ASP A 309 17.61 15.38 -12.69
CA ASP A 309 17.97 14.01 -13.09
C ASP A 309 16.73 13.10 -13.19
N THR A 310 15.67 13.39 -12.42
CA THR A 310 14.46 12.56 -12.33
C THR A 310 13.25 13.14 -13.06
N THR A 311 13.18 14.45 -13.23
CA THR A 311 12.03 15.15 -13.82
C THR A 311 12.50 16.02 -14.98
N SER A 312 12.18 15.62 -16.21
CA SER A 312 12.54 16.42 -17.38
C SER A 312 11.84 17.79 -17.42
N LEU A 313 12.43 18.77 -18.11
CA LEU A 313 11.80 20.09 -18.34
C LEU A 313 10.41 19.97 -18.98
N ALA A 314 10.18 18.99 -19.86
CA ALA A 314 8.88 18.77 -20.48
C ALA A 314 7.84 18.32 -19.43
N ALA A 315 8.17 17.32 -18.62
CA ALA A 315 7.31 16.87 -17.53
C ALA A 315 7.05 17.98 -16.50
N PHE A 316 8.04 18.83 -16.24
CA PHE A 316 7.88 20.00 -15.39
C PHE A 316 6.88 21.00 -15.97
N LYS A 317 6.99 21.34 -17.27
CA LYS A 317 6.02 22.21 -17.96
C LYS A 317 4.61 21.64 -17.91
N ASP A 318 4.49 20.34 -18.19
CA ASP A 318 3.20 19.64 -18.14
C ASP A 318 2.59 19.69 -16.73
N TYR A 319 3.42 19.54 -15.69
CA TYR A 319 2.98 19.69 -14.30
C TYR A 319 2.50 21.11 -14.01
N ILE A 320 3.29 22.15 -14.34
CA ILE A 320 2.92 23.56 -14.13
C ILE A 320 1.60 23.89 -14.84
N SER A 321 1.37 23.36 -16.06
CA SER A 321 0.14 23.60 -16.81
C SER A 321 -1.13 23.08 -16.14
N GLN A 322 -1.02 22.11 -15.23
CA GLN A 322 -2.14 21.55 -14.47
C GLN A 322 -2.55 22.41 -13.28
N TYR A 323 -1.74 23.41 -12.90
CA TYR A 323 -1.96 24.25 -11.74
C TYR A 323 -1.77 25.74 -12.11
N PRO A 324 -2.77 26.37 -12.76
CA PRO A 324 -2.70 27.76 -13.19
C PRO A 324 -2.32 28.74 -12.07
N ASP A 325 -2.73 28.46 -10.83
CA ASP A 325 -2.41 29.25 -9.64
C ASP A 325 -0.90 29.47 -9.45
N LEU A 326 -0.05 28.53 -9.89
CA LEU A 326 1.42 28.69 -9.83
C LEU A 326 1.92 29.83 -10.72
N THR A 327 1.17 30.16 -11.76
CA THR A 327 1.51 31.17 -12.76
C THR A 327 0.67 32.44 -12.65
N GLU A 328 -0.56 32.34 -12.13
CA GLU A 328 -1.51 33.46 -12.09
C GLU A 328 -1.55 34.18 -10.73
N GLU A 329 -1.39 33.46 -9.62
CA GLU A 329 -1.54 34.05 -8.28
C GLU A 329 -0.32 34.84 -7.85
N LYS A 330 -0.51 36.12 -7.55
CA LYS A 330 0.58 37.04 -7.15
C LYS A 330 0.96 36.94 -5.69
N ASN A 331 0.05 36.47 -4.85
CA ASN A 331 0.24 36.41 -3.41
C ASN A 331 0.64 35.00 -3.02
N PHE A 332 1.80 34.88 -2.37
CA PHE A 332 2.23 33.66 -1.73
C PHE A 332 2.53 33.98 -0.27
N THR A 333 1.88 33.27 0.63
CA THR A 333 2.10 33.44 2.07
C THR A 333 2.63 32.14 2.63
N THR A 334 3.72 32.24 3.39
CA THR A 334 4.48 31.08 3.87
C THR A 334 4.48 30.98 5.38
N GLY A 335 4.56 29.77 5.90
CA GLY A 335 5.00 29.53 7.27
C GLY A 335 6.51 29.77 7.46
N GLU A 336 7.03 29.32 8.59
CA GLU A 336 8.46 29.24 8.84
C GLU A 336 9.05 27.97 8.20
N PRO A 337 10.20 28.04 7.52
CA PRO A 337 10.89 26.85 7.03
C PRO A 337 11.26 25.88 8.15
N GLU A 338 10.93 24.61 7.97
CA GLU A 338 11.39 23.52 8.84
C GLU A 338 12.71 22.98 8.31
N ILE A 339 13.83 23.45 8.88
CA ILE A 339 15.19 23.05 8.47
C ILE A 339 15.64 21.84 9.30
N ARG A 340 16.13 20.80 8.61
CA ARG A 340 16.69 19.58 9.19
C ARG A 340 17.98 19.21 8.46
N GLY A 341 19.11 19.73 8.94
CA GLY A 341 20.43 19.50 8.33
C GLY A 341 20.56 20.16 6.96
N ASP A 342 20.73 19.33 5.93
CA ASP A 342 20.81 19.72 4.52
C ASP A 342 19.45 19.68 3.80
N LYS A 343 18.36 19.40 4.52
CA LYS A 343 16.99 19.38 3.99
C LYS A 343 16.13 20.45 4.65
N ALA A 344 15.15 20.95 3.92
CA ALA A 344 14.13 21.82 4.50
C ALA A 344 12.76 21.55 3.87
N THR A 345 11.72 21.86 4.64
CA THR A 345 10.34 21.92 4.12
C THR A 345 9.81 23.33 4.32
N LEU A 346 9.16 23.91 3.31
CA LEU A 346 8.38 25.12 3.47
C LEU A 346 6.95 24.90 2.98
N LYS A 347 5.98 25.19 3.82
CA LYS A 347 4.56 25.17 3.46
C LYS A 347 4.02 26.58 3.32
N GLY A 348 3.14 26.77 2.34
CA GLY A 348 2.47 28.04 2.10
C GLY A 348 1.18 27.87 1.32
N TYR A 349 0.58 29.00 0.98
CA TYR A 349 -0.66 29.08 0.21
C TYR A 349 -0.57 30.19 -0.83
N LEU A 350 -1.04 29.87 -2.03
CA LEU A 350 -1.17 30.78 -3.17
C LEU A 350 -2.57 31.40 -3.13
N GLY A 351 -2.63 32.73 -3.15
CA GLY A 351 -3.88 33.49 -3.04
C GLY A 351 -3.96 34.37 -1.78
N SER A 352 -4.99 35.21 -1.73
CA SER A 352 -5.16 36.21 -0.66
C SER A 352 -5.84 35.68 0.60
N ASP A 353 -6.51 34.53 0.50
CA ASP A 353 -7.25 33.90 1.60
C ASP A 353 -6.62 32.53 1.91
N PRO A 354 -6.02 32.33 3.11
CA PRO A 354 -5.40 31.06 3.48
C PRO A 354 -6.34 29.85 3.47
N GLU A 355 -7.65 30.06 3.63
CA GLU A 355 -8.65 28.99 3.65
C GLU A 355 -9.04 28.53 2.25
N LYS A 356 -8.96 29.43 1.26
CA LYS A 356 -9.34 29.17 -0.14
C LYS A 356 -8.16 29.04 -1.08
N GLY A 357 -7.00 29.56 -0.69
CA GLY A 357 -5.79 29.60 -1.50
C GLY A 357 -5.15 28.23 -1.62
N THR A 358 -4.57 27.96 -2.78
CA THR A 358 -3.96 26.68 -3.13
C THR A 358 -2.76 26.39 -2.26
N LYS A 359 -2.87 25.33 -1.45
CA LYS A 359 -1.82 24.90 -0.52
C LYS A 359 -0.70 24.23 -1.29
N ILE A 360 0.53 24.63 -0.98
CA ILE A 360 1.73 24.09 -1.61
C ILE A 360 2.79 23.79 -0.55
N ALA A 361 3.46 22.65 -0.73
CA ALA A 361 4.60 22.25 0.08
C ALA A 361 5.85 22.14 -0.81
N PHE A 362 6.90 22.86 -0.44
CA PHE A 362 8.23 22.80 -1.05
C PHE A 362 9.14 21.91 -0.23
N GLN A 363 9.87 21.04 -0.91
CA GLN A 363 10.95 20.23 -0.36
C GLN A 363 12.27 20.73 -0.93
N LEU A 364 13.21 21.04 -0.05
CA LEU A 364 14.48 21.65 -0.41
C LEU A 364 15.65 20.80 0.07
N SER A 365 16.74 20.86 -0.68
CA SER A 365 18.03 20.25 -0.33
C SER A 365 19.16 21.26 -0.51
N ARG A 366 20.26 21.08 0.23
CA ARG A 366 21.43 21.95 0.15
C ARG A 366 22.48 21.33 -0.78
N GLU A 367 22.75 22.00 -1.90
CA GLU A 367 23.77 21.61 -2.87
C GLU A 367 24.91 22.62 -2.88
N LYS A 368 26.14 22.17 -2.57
CA LYS A 368 27.34 23.03 -2.52
C LYS A 368 27.15 24.27 -1.61
N GLY A 369 26.40 24.11 -0.52
CA GLY A 369 26.12 25.18 0.44
C GLY A 369 24.91 26.06 0.11
N LEU A 370 24.29 25.91 -1.06
CA LEU A 370 23.11 26.67 -1.48
C LEU A 370 21.85 25.82 -1.41
N TRP A 371 20.75 26.42 -0.96
CA TRP A 371 19.44 25.76 -1.03
C TRP A 371 18.96 25.65 -2.48
N ARG A 372 18.36 24.50 -2.80
CA ARG A 372 17.74 24.20 -4.10
C ARG A 372 16.42 23.48 -3.87
N ILE A 373 15.47 23.66 -4.78
CA ILE A 373 14.17 23.01 -4.72
C ILE A 373 14.31 21.58 -5.23
N TRP A 374 14.22 20.63 -4.31
CA TRP A 374 14.27 19.19 -4.60
C TRP A 374 12.92 18.68 -5.12
N GLY A 375 11.83 19.35 -4.78
CA GLY A 375 10.50 19.08 -5.30
C GLY A 375 9.47 19.99 -4.67
N PHE A 376 8.27 20.02 -5.23
CA PHE A 376 7.11 20.62 -4.58
C PHE A 376 5.84 19.90 -4.97
N GLN A 377 4.82 20.06 -4.15
CA GLN A 377 3.53 19.43 -4.32
C GLN A 377 2.43 20.43 -3.99
N VAL A 378 1.50 20.61 -4.93
CA VAL A 378 0.21 21.21 -4.62
C VAL A 378 -0.59 20.20 -3.79
N GLU A 379 -0.86 20.54 -2.54
CA GLU A 379 -1.68 19.72 -1.66
C GLU A 379 -3.11 19.76 -2.21
N PRO A 380 -3.77 18.60 -2.43
CA PRO A 380 -5.18 18.62 -2.77
C PRO A 380 -5.90 19.36 -1.65
N GLN A 381 -6.61 20.43 -2.00
CA GLN A 381 -7.59 21.01 -1.08
C GLN A 381 -8.42 19.83 -0.59
N PRO A 382 -8.60 19.64 0.74
CA PRO A 382 -9.68 18.77 1.17
C PRO A 382 -10.89 19.36 0.47
N VAL A 383 -11.42 18.62 -0.50
CA VAL A 383 -12.75 18.91 -1.03
C VAL A 383 -13.53 19.04 0.25
N ALA A 384 -13.99 20.25 0.56
CA ALA A 384 -14.77 20.42 1.74
C ALA A 384 -15.85 19.34 1.65
N ASN A 385 -16.44 18.94 2.75
CA ASN A 385 -17.71 18.21 2.66
C ASN A 385 -18.80 19.14 2.03
N GLU A 386 -18.47 20.01 1.06
CA GLU A 386 -19.23 20.21 -0.16
C GLU A 386 -19.91 18.88 -0.42
N MET A 387 -21.22 18.91 -0.14
CA MET A 387 -22.16 17.96 -0.68
C MET A 387 -21.61 17.59 -2.04
N ILE A 388 -21.25 16.31 -2.23
CA ILE A 388 -20.97 15.78 -3.56
C ILE A 388 -22.08 16.39 -4.40
N PRO A 389 -21.79 17.36 -5.30
CA PRO A 389 -22.86 18.00 -6.03
C PRO A 389 -23.61 16.84 -6.65
N GLU A 390 -24.90 16.78 -6.35
CA GLU A 390 -25.75 15.71 -6.83
C GLU A 390 -25.74 15.87 -8.34
N PHE A 391 -24.77 15.20 -9.00
CA PHE A 391 -24.57 15.32 -10.42
C PHE A 391 -25.87 14.91 -11.04
N SER A 392 -26.50 15.85 -11.75
CA SER A 392 -27.73 15.53 -12.42
C SER A 392 -27.41 14.54 -13.54
N ALA A 393 -28.41 13.76 -13.93
CA ALA A 393 -28.27 12.87 -15.07
C ALA A 393 -27.86 13.62 -16.35
N GLU A 394 -28.29 14.87 -16.46
CA GLU A 394 -28.03 15.77 -17.58
C GLU A 394 -26.58 16.22 -17.57
N GLU A 395 -26.02 16.60 -16.42
CA GLU A 395 -24.62 17.03 -16.31
C GLU A 395 -23.63 15.91 -16.68
N LEU A 396 -23.92 14.67 -16.27
CA LEU A 396 -23.07 13.53 -16.63
C LEU A 396 -23.20 13.20 -18.13
N ALA A 397 -24.41 13.24 -18.68
CA ALA A 397 -24.65 13.06 -20.10
C ALA A 397 -23.91 14.13 -20.94
N ASP A 398 -23.98 15.39 -20.52
CA ASP A 398 -23.28 16.51 -21.16
C ASP A 398 -21.76 16.34 -21.10
N LEU A 399 -21.21 15.89 -19.97
CA LEU A 399 -19.78 15.62 -19.84
C LEU A 399 -19.30 14.58 -20.86
N ILE A 400 -20.03 13.47 -20.98
CA ILE A 400 -19.71 12.38 -21.91
C ILE A 400 -19.88 12.83 -23.35
N GLN A 401 -20.97 13.55 -23.65
CA GLN A 401 -21.24 14.09 -24.97
C GLN A 401 -20.12 15.04 -25.42
N ASN A 402 -19.68 15.95 -24.54
CA ASN A 402 -18.57 16.86 -24.80
C ASN A 402 -17.24 16.14 -25.01
N GLN A 403 -16.98 15.05 -24.29
CA GLN A 403 -15.80 14.21 -24.52
C GLN A 403 -15.85 13.56 -25.92
N LEU A 404 -17.00 13.00 -26.31
CA LEU A 404 -17.19 12.41 -27.64
C LEU A 404 -17.07 13.45 -28.75
N ASP A 405 -17.54 14.68 -28.52
CA ASP A 405 -17.37 15.80 -29.47
C ASP A 405 -15.89 16.18 -29.65
N ALA A 406 -15.10 16.18 -28.56
CA ALA A 406 -13.66 16.37 -28.65
C ALA A 406 -12.97 15.23 -29.44
N ILE A 407 -13.39 13.98 -29.24
CA ILE A 407 -12.88 12.83 -30.02
C ILE A 407 -13.23 12.97 -31.51
N ARG A 408 -14.48 13.31 -31.83
CA ARG A 408 -14.97 13.50 -33.22
C ARG A 408 -14.23 14.62 -33.95
N SER A 409 -13.85 15.67 -33.24
CA SER A 409 -13.11 16.81 -33.80
C SER A 409 -11.60 16.59 -33.85
N GLU A 410 -11.15 15.35 -33.59
CA GLU A 410 -9.73 14.95 -33.54
C GLU A 410 -8.92 15.70 -32.46
N ASP A 411 -9.58 16.37 -31.51
CA ASP A 411 -8.94 17.03 -30.36
C ASP A 411 -8.79 16.06 -29.19
N ILE A 412 -7.97 15.02 -29.41
CA ILE A 412 -7.71 13.94 -28.44
C ILE A 412 -7.13 14.48 -27.14
N SER A 413 -6.29 15.53 -27.22
CA SER A 413 -5.72 16.21 -26.06
C SER A 413 -6.81 16.80 -25.17
N LYS A 414 -7.78 17.53 -25.75
CA LYS A 414 -8.91 18.05 -24.98
C LYS A 414 -9.77 16.92 -24.41
N ALA A 415 -10.07 15.90 -25.23
CA ALA A 415 -10.84 14.73 -24.78
C ALA A 415 -10.24 14.06 -23.53
N TYR A 416 -8.90 14.02 -23.47
CA TYR A 416 -8.14 13.44 -22.38
C TYR A 416 -7.96 14.42 -21.20
N TYR A 417 -7.39 15.60 -21.39
CA TYR A 417 -7.03 16.49 -20.29
C TYR A 417 -8.21 17.24 -19.66
N VAL A 418 -9.29 17.48 -20.42
CA VAL A 418 -10.46 18.22 -19.91
C VAL A 418 -11.50 17.27 -19.33
N TYR A 419 -11.77 16.15 -19.99
CA TYR A 419 -12.93 15.30 -19.67
C TYR A 419 -12.59 13.98 -18.96
N THR A 420 -11.32 13.72 -18.63
CA THR A 420 -10.96 12.57 -17.78
C THR A 420 -10.46 13.02 -16.40
N SER A 421 -10.65 12.15 -15.40
CA SER A 421 -10.19 12.43 -14.04
C SER A 421 -8.68 12.28 -13.91
N SER A 422 -8.07 12.95 -12.92
CA SER A 422 -6.66 12.76 -12.57
C SER A 422 -6.35 11.29 -12.22
N ALA A 423 -7.29 10.60 -11.57
CA ALA A 423 -7.18 9.18 -11.26
C ALA A 423 -7.09 8.32 -12.53
N PHE A 424 -7.91 8.60 -13.55
CA PHE A 424 -7.84 7.91 -14.84
C PHE A 424 -6.49 8.15 -15.53
N ARG A 425 -6.06 9.41 -15.62
CA ARG A 425 -4.79 9.80 -16.26
C ARG A 425 -3.56 9.20 -15.61
N LYS A 426 -3.63 8.88 -14.32
CA LYS A 426 -2.56 8.19 -13.59
C LYS A 426 -2.32 6.76 -14.11
N TYR A 427 -3.37 6.07 -14.54
CA TYR A 427 -3.29 4.67 -14.96
C TYR A 427 -3.35 4.48 -16.48
N THR A 428 -3.91 5.45 -17.21
CA THR A 428 -4.04 5.42 -18.66
C THR A 428 -3.34 6.64 -19.25
N PRO A 429 -2.06 6.56 -19.62
CA PRO A 429 -1.35 7.69 -20.22
C PRO A 429 -1.97 8.08 -21.58
N LEU A 430 -1.75 9.33 -22.02
CA LEU A 430 -2.37 9.90 -23.23
C LEU A 430 -2.21 9.02 -24.46
N ASN A 431 -1.03 8.47 -24.69
CA ASN A 431 -0.76 7.60 -25.85
C ASN A 431 -1.59 6.30 -25.83
N LYS A 432 -1.89 5.76 -24.65
CA LYS A 432 -2.75 4.58 -24.50
C LYS A 432 -4.23 4.91 -24.69
N PHE A 433 -4.64 6.11 -24.28
CA PHE A 433 -5.97 6.61 -24.58
C PHE A 433 -6.16 6.86 -26.08
N GLU A 434 -5.16 7.43 -26.75
CA GLU A 434 -5.15 7.64 -28.20
C GLU A 434 -5.21 6.31 -28.97
N GLU A 435 -4.36 5.34 -28.61
CA GLU A 435 -4.39 3.98 -29.17
C GLU A 435 -5.78 3.34 -29.00
N PHE A 436 -6.40 3.46 -27.83
CA PHE A 436 -7.75 2.98 -27.59
C PHE A 436 -8.79 3.63 -28.51
N VAL A 437 -8.75 4.95 -28.69
CA VAL A 437 -9.68 5.66 -29.59
C VAL A 437 -9.48 5.23 -31.05
N GLN A 438 -8.23 5.03 -31.47
CA GLN A 438 -7.91 4.56 -32.82
C GLN A 438 -8.39 3.12 -33.07
N ASP A 439 -8.24 2.24 -32.07
CA ASP A 439 -8.69 0.85 -32.14
C ASP A 439 -10.22 0.70 -32.12
N HIS A 440 -10.95 1.77 -31.75
CA HIS A 440 -12.40 1.77 -31.64
C HIS A 440 -13.03 2.93 -32.44
N PRO A 441 -13.09 2.84 -33.78
CA PRO A 441 -13.57 3.91 -34.66
C PRO A 441 -15.00 4.40 -34.36
N ILE A 442 -15.80 3.61 -33.66
CA ILE A 442 -17.14 4.01 -33.22
C ILE A 442 -17.11 5.28 -32.36
N PHE A 443 -16.06 5.54 -31.58
CA PHE A 443 -15.94 6.78 -30.80
C PHE A 443 -15.67 8.01 -31.69
N GLN A 444 -15.03 7.82 -32.85
CA GLN A 444 -14.76 8.89 -33.83
C GLN A 444 -15.93 9.12 -34.80
N HIS A 445 -16.76 8.09 -35.04
CA HIS A 445 -17.79 8.11 -36.08
C HIS A 445 -19.22 7.92 -35.54
N ASN A 446 -19.44 8.06 -34.23
CA ASN A 446 -20.79 8.04 -33.68
C ASN A 446 -21.54 9.34 -33.98
N GLN A 447 -22.81 9.21 -34.39
CA GLN A 447 -23.72 10.33 -34.60
C GLN A 447 -24.38 10.78 -33.29
N MET A 448 -24.71 9.81 -32.44
CA MET A 448 -25.35 10.05 -31.15
C MET A 448 -25.04 8.92 -30.17
N ILE A 449 -25.19 9.23 -28.89
CA ILE A 449 -25.21 8.27 -27.81
C ILE A 449 -26.61 8.25 -27.20
N ASN A 450 -27.18 7.05 -27.06
CA ASN A 450 -28.43 6.85 -26.35
C ASN A 450 -28.10 6.34 -24.95
N PHE A 451 -28.19 7.22 -23.95
CA PHE A 451 -27.98 6.87 -22.55
C PHE A 451 -29.15 6.06 -21.99
N THR A 452 -28.82 5.03 -21.22
CA THR A 452 -29.73 4.14 -20.50
C THR A 452 -29.15 3.85 -19.11
N ASN A 453 -29.99 3.51 -18.13
CA ASN A 453 -29.53 3.08 -16.79
C ASN A 453 -28.45 3.96 -16.15
N LEU A 454 -28.76 5.24 -15.96
CA LEU A 454 -27.89 6.07 -15.13
C LEU A 454 -28.01 5.65 -13.66
N ALA A 455 -26.90 5.31 -13.04
CA ALA A 455 -26.83 4.99 -11.62
C ALA A 455 -25.69 5.75 -10.96
N PHE A 456 -25.94 6.26 -9.76
CA PHE A 456 -24.91 6.84 -8.90
C PHE A 456 -24.79 5.99 -7.66
N LYS A 457 -23.57 5.51 -7.39
CA LYS A 457 -23.26 4.75 -6.19
C LYS A 457 -21.88 5.12 -5.67
N ASP A 458 -21.81 5.46 -4.39
CA ASP A 458 -20.55 5.75 -3.69
C ASP A 458 -19.68 6.84 -4.37
N GLY A 459 -20.32 7.87 -4.93
CA GLY A 459 -19.63 8.95 -5.65
C GLY A 459 -19.17 8.58 -7.06
N VAL A 460 -19.58 7.42 -7.58
CA VAL A 460 -19.31 6.97 -8.95
C VAL A 460 -20.62 7.00 -9.73
N GLY A 461 -20.68 7.81 -10.78
CA GLY A 461 -21.71 7.74 -11.81
C GLY A 461 -21.37 6.67 -12.83
N SER A 462 -22.32 5.80 -13.14
CA SER A 462 -22.25 4.82 -14.21
C SER A 462 -23.44 5.02 -15.14
N PHE A 463 -23.23 4.87 -16.44
CA PHE A 463 -24.29 4.86 -17.44
C PHE A 463 -24.11 3.63 -18.31
N ASP A 464 -25.21 3.09 -18.82
CA ASP A 464 -25.17 2.20 -19.97
C ASP A 464 -25.60 3.01 -21.19
N GLY A 465 -25.21 2.62 -22.39
CA GLY A 465 -25.71 3.28 -23.57
C GLY A 465 -25.44 2.54 -24.84
N ASN A 466 -25.89 3.13 -25.93
CA ASN A 466 -25.59 2.66 -27.27
C ASN A 466 -25.00 3.80 -28.07
N LEU A 467 -23.76 3.61 -28.55
CA LEU A 467 -23.19 4.46 -29.59
C LEU A 467 -23.78 4.05 -30.94
N VAL A 468 -24.35 5.02 -31.66
CA VAL A 468 -24.93 4.80 -32.99
C VAL A 468 -23.97 5.36 -34.03
N GLY A 469 -23.40 4.47 -34.85
CA GLY A 469 -22.52 4.81 -35.96
C GLY A 469 -23.27 5.38 -37.17
N VAL A 470 -22.51 5.93 -38.14
CA VAL A 470 -23.05 6.52 -39.39
C VAL A 470 -23.81 5.50 -40.25
N ASP A 471 -23.47 4.21 -40.14
CA ASP A 471 -24.13 3.10 -40.82
C ASP A 471 -25.33 2.53 -40.02
N ASN A 472 -25.76 3.25 -38.97
CA ASN A 472 -26.83 2.85 -38.06
C ASN A 472 -26.51 1.57 -37.26
N GLN A 473 -25.24 1.16 -37.16
CA GLN A 473 -24.81 0.14 -36.21
C GLN A 473 -24.82 0.68 -34.80
N SER A 474 -25.37 -0.10 -33.87
CA SER A 474 -25.46 0.23 -32.46
C SER A 474 -24.47 -0.63 -31.67
N VAL A 475 -23.55 0.01 -30.95
CA VAL A 475 -22.59 -0.68 -30.09
C VAL A 475 -22.91 -0.34 -28.62
N PRO A 476 -23.19 -1.35 -27.77
CA PRO A 476 -23.42 -1.11 -26.36
C PRO A 476 -22.12 -0.64 -25.68
N VAL A 477 -22.25 0.35 -24.80
CA VAL A 477 -21.16 0.91 -23.99
C VAL A 477 -21.60 1.03 -22.53
N THR A 478 -20.64 0.91 -21.62
CA THR A 478 -20.80 1.13 -20.17
C THR A 478 -19.65 1.97 -19.66
#